data_AF-A0A1M7XX81-F1
#
_entry.id   AF-A0A1M7XX81-F1
#
_cell.length_a   1.000
_cell.length_b   1.000
_cell.length_c   1.000
_cell.angle_alpha   90.00
_cell.angle_beta   90.00
_cell.angle_gamma   90.00
#
_symmetry.space_group_name_H-M   'P 1'
#
loop_
_entity.id
_entity.type
_entity.pdbx_description
1 polymer ?
#
loop_
_entity_poly.entity_id
_entity_poly.type
_entity_poly.pdbx_seq_one_letter_code
_entity_poly.pdbx_strand_id
1 'polypeptide(L)'
;MGTTIKRRDFPAVIKQTRQGVFVLAPNVTAPVNASVVNVGLLLSERMLRVKTEGLSTSITSELDNILDEDNGDILLTNTDILFAPEYGLDVIKLLLQLGRNQRLYLPWPGEITGERLTYSEPSRFDFKEYNVKDYVDTYVVLR
;
A
#
# COMPACT_ATOMS: atom_id res chain seq x y z
N MET A 1 7.47 -9.31 12.39
CA MET A 1 6.39 -9.92 11.59
C MET A 1 5.21 -8.98 11.59
N GLY A 2 4.40 -8.97 10.52
CA GLY A 2 3.25 -8.11 10.44
C GLY A 2 2.20 -8.47 11.50
N THR A 3 1.38 -7.49 11.87
CA THR A 3 0.47 -7.59 13.01
C THR A 3 -0.93 -7.12 12.64
N THR A 4 -1.94 -7.82 13.14
CA THR A 4 -3.33 -7.39 13.03
C THR A 4 -3.72 -6.60 14.28
N ILE A 5 -4.29 -5.41 14.09
CA ILE A 5 -4.71 -4.50 15.16
C ILE A 5 -6.17 -4.09 14.99
N LYS A 6 -6.85 -3.78 16.08
CA LYS A 6 -8.23 -3.28 16.05
C LYS A 6 -8.26 -1.78 15.86
N ARG A 7 -9.34 -1.26 15.28
CA ARG A 7 -9.51 0.18 15.00
C ARG A 7 -9.38 1.07 16.23
N ARG A 8 -9.74 0.56 17.41
CA ARG A 8 -9.60 1.26 18.70
C ARG A 8 -8.13 1.45 19.13
N ASP A 9 -7.27 0.51 18.77
CA ASP A 9 -5.85 0.49 19.14
C ASP A 9 -5.00 1.26 18.11
N PHE A 10 -5.54 1.43 16.90
CA PHE A 10 -4.89 2.12 15.77
C PHE A 10 -4.29 3.49 16.13
N PRO A 11 -4.99 4.41 16.83
CA PRO A 11 -4.40 5.71 17.20
C PRO A 11 -3.21 5.61 18.16
N ALA A 12 -3.16 4.56 19.01
CA ALA A 12 -2.04 4.35 19.92
C ALA A 12 -0.83 3.79 19.16
N VAL A 13 -1.06 2.87 18.23
CA VAL A 13 0.00 2.28 17.39
C VAL A 13 0.68 3.35 16.55
N ILE A 14 -0.08 4.16 15.80
CA ILE A 14 0.50 5.19 14.93
C ILE A 14 1.34 6.24 15.69
N LYS A 15 1.07 6.46 16.98
CA LYS A 15 1.86 7.37 17.83
C LYS A 15 3.20 6.78 18.25
N GLN A 16 3.30 5.45 18.29
CA GLN A 16 4.50 4.73 18.73
C GLN A 16 5.36 4.28 17.54
N THR A 17 4.78 4.19 16.36
CA THR A 17 5.47 3.82 15.12
C THR A 17 5.81 5.06 14.30
N ARG A 18 7.07 5.20 13.89
CA ARG A 18 7.51 6.28 12.98
C ARG A 18 7.30 5.96 11.51
N GLN A 19 7.27 4.67 11.16
CA GLN A 19 7.14 4.17 9.81
C GLN A 19 6.27 2.91 9.79
N GLY A 20 5.82 2.52 8.60
CA GLY A 20 5.15 1.24 8.36
C GLY A 20 4.02 1.33 7.36
N VAL A 21 3.57 0.16 6.91
CA VAL A 21 2.43 0.02 6.00
C VAL A 21 1.21 -0.40 6.79
N PHE A 22 0.19 0.45 6.81
CA PHE A 22 -1.09 0.24 7.47
C PHE A 22 -2.13 -0.16 6.43
N VAL A 23 -2.47 -1.43 6.38
CA VAL A 23 -3.51 -1.98 5.52
C VAL A 23 -4.86 -1.78 6.22
N LEU A 24 -5.74 -0.97 5.64
CA LEU A 24 -7.01 -0.59 6.25
C LEU A 24 -8.14 -1.47 5.72
N ALA A 25 -8.88 -2.11 6.63
CA ALA A 25 -10.10 -2.83 6.28
C ALA A 25 -11.19 -1.88 5.74
N PRO A 26 -12.21 -2.41 5.03
CA PRO A 26 -13.34 -1.61 4.59
C PRO A 26 -13.98 -0.82 5.76
N ASN A 27 -14.26 0.46 5.53
CA ASN A 27 -14.79 1.41 6.52
C ASN A 27 -13.82 1.82 7.65
N VAL A 28 -12.54 1.45 7.57
CA VAL A 28 -11.50 2.04 8.40
C VAL A 28 -10.89 3.23 7.66
N THR A 29 -10.97 4.41 8.29
CA THR A 29 -10.37 5.65 7.76
C THR A 29 -8.96 5.85 8.30
N ALA A 30 -8.09 6.40 7.44
CA ALA A 30 -6.77 6.89 7.80
C ALA A 30 -6.86 8.13 8.72
N PRO A 31 -5.75 8.54 9.35
CA PRO A 31 -5.69 9.79 10.12
C PRO A 31 -6.08 11.01 9.28
N VAL A 32 -6.76 11.98 9.89
CA VAL A 32 -7.28 13.19 9.22
C VAL A 32 -6.17 14.05 8.60
N ASN A 33 -4.97 14.01 9.18
CA ASN A 33 -3.84 14.82 8.73
C ASN A 33 -2.96 14.10 7.70
N ALA A 34 -3.40 12.95 7.17
CA ALA A 34 -2.65 12.23 6.15
C ALA A 34 -2.77 12.93 4.80
N SER A 35 -1.64 13.22 4.16
CA SER A 35 -1.60 13.67 2.76
C SER A 35 -2.17 12.59 1.86
N VAL A 36 -3.03 12.96 0.91
CA VAL A 36 -3.68 12.00 0.00
C VAL A 36 -2.91 11.94 -1.31
N VAL A 37 -2.46 10.74 -1.68
CA VAL A 37 -1.70 10.47 -2.91
C VAL A 37 -2.51 9.53 -3.80
N ASN A 38 -2.94 10.02 -4.95
CA ASN A 38 -3.67 9.23 -5.95
C ASN A 38 -2.70 8.49 -6.87
N VAL A 39 -2.42 7.23 -6.54
CA VAL A 39 -1.44 6.40 -7.24
C VAL A 39 -1.84 6.16 -8.70
N GLY A 40 -3.11 5.88 -8.96
CA GLY A 40 -3.63 5.66 -10.30
C GLY A 40 -3.42 6.85 -11.24
N LEU A 41 -3.74 8.06 -10.76
CA LEU A 41 -3.54 9.29 -11.52
C LEU A 41 -2.06 9.53 -11.82
N LEU A 42 -1.22 9.46 -10.79
CA LEU A 42 0.22 9.72 -10.89
C LEU A 42 0.91 8.79 -11.89
N LEU A 43 0.60 7.49 -11.83
CA LEU A 43 1.15 6.54 -12.78
C LEU A 43 0.60 6.77 -14.19
N SER A 44 -0.70 7.06 -14.34
CA SER A 44 -1.30 7.29 -15.66
C SER A 44 -0.68 8.50 -16.41
N GLU A 45 -0.45 9.62 -15.72
CA GLU A 45 0.13 10.83 -16.31
C GLU A 45 1.58 10.62 -16.78
N ARG A 46 2.30 9.71 -16.13
CA ARG A 46 3.72 9.42 -16.41
C ARG A 46 3.91 8.30 -17.42
N MET A 47 3.05 7.27 -17.42
CA MET A 47 3.06 6.20 -18.42
C MET A 47 2.82 6.73 -19.84
N LEU A 48 2.05 7.81 -20.00
CA LEU A 48 1.91 8.50 -21.30
C LEU A 48 3.25 9.05 -21.86
N ARG A 49 4.30 9.16 -21.03
CA ARG A 49 5.60 9.75 -21.39
C ARG A 49 6.72 8.73 -21.61
N VAL A 50 6.54 7.45 -21.25
CA VAL A 50 7.62 6.44 -21.26
C VAL A 50 7.36 5.35 -22.30
N LYS A 51 8.36 5.07 -23.17
CA LYS A 51 8.34 3.93 -24.09
C LYS A 51 8.74 2.64 -23.37
N THR A 52 8.04 1.57 -23.73
CA THR A 52 7.86 0.26 -23.10
C THR A 52 9.12 -0.59 -22.86
N GLU A 53 10.10 -0.14 -22.08
CA GLU A 53 11.14 -1.04 -21.52
C GLU A 53 11.42 -0.69 -20.04
N GLY A 54 11.20 -1.64 -19.11
CA GLY A 54 11.52 -1.48 -17.68
C GLY A 54 10.39 -0.96 -16.75
N LEU A 55 9.12 -1.23 -17.09
CA LEU A 55 7.92 -0.75 -16.37
C LEU A 55 7.95 -0.90 -14.83
N SER A 56 8.36 -2.06 -14.30
CA SER A 56 8.36 -2.29 -12.85
C SER A 56 9.42 -1.48 -12.10
N THR A 57 10.63 -1.38 -12.66
CA THR A 57 11.70 -0.52 -12.14
C THR A 57 11.29 0.95 -12.21
N SER A 58 10.65 1.36 -13.32
CA SER A 58 10.14 2.72 -13.50
C SER A 58 9.08 3.06 -12.46
N ILE A 59 8.08 2.19 -12.23
CA ILE A 59 7.03 2.44 -11.21
C ILE A 59 7.63 2.60 -9.82
N THR A 60 8.59 1.75 -9.46
CA THR A 60 9.24 1.80 -8.15
C THR A 60 9.95 3.14 -7.95
N SER A 61 10.80 3.56 -8.91
CA SER A 61 11.51 4.84 -8.82
C SER A 61 10.59 6.06 -8.87
N GLU A 62 9.52 5.99 -9.64
CA GLU A 62 8.55 7.10 -9.75
C GLU A 62 7.78 7.28 -8.45
N LEU A 63 7.33 6.18 -7.83
CA LEU A 63 6.69 6.24 -6.52
C LEU A 63 7.66 6.73 -5.45
N ASP A 64 8.93 6.31 -5.50
CA ASP A 64 9.95 6.74 -4.54
C ASP A 64 10.15 8.25 -4.58
N ASN A 65 10.33 8.83 -5.77
CA ASN A 65 10.48 10.27 -5.95
C ASN A 65 9.27 11.07 -5.41
N ILE A 66 8.05 10.56 -5.60
CA ILE A 66 6.83 11.24 -5.14
C ILE A 66 6.68 11.14 -3.62
N LEU A 67 7.02 9.98 -3.06
CA LEU A 67 6.86 9.72 -1.63
C LEU A 67 7.96 10.34 -0.78
N ASP A 68 9.14 10.60 -1.34
CA ASP A 68 10.28 11.25 -0.66
C ASP A 68 10.05 12.76 -0.40
N GLU A 69 9.12 13.38 -1.13
CA GLU A 69 8.76 14.79 -0.93
C GLU A 69 8.00 15.04 0.40
N ASP A 70 7.35 14.03 0.96
CA ASP A 70 6.42 14.18 2.08
C ASP A 70 6.77 13.27 3.26
N ASN A 71 7.53 13.79 4.23
CA ASN A 71 7.90 13.08 5.45
C ASN A 71 6.72 13.07 6.43
N GLY A 72 5.78 12.12 6.28
CA GLY A 72 4.55 12.16 7.08
C GLY A 72 3.63 10.95 7.04
N ASP A 73 2.35 11.22 7.24
CA ASP A 73 1.26 10.27 7.09
C ASP A 73 0.74 10.37 5.65
N ILE A 74 0.76 9.29 4.88
CA ILE A 74 0.31 9.30 3.49
C ILE A 74 -0.79 8.27 3.26
N LEU A 75 -1.96 8.73 2.83
CA LEU A 75 -3.05 7.89 2.37
C LEU A 75 -2.92 7.64 0.87
N LEU A 76 -2.71 6.38 0.50
CA LEU A 76 -2.66 5.95 -0.89
C LEU A 76 -4.07 5.64 -1.39
N THR A 77 -4.47 6.25 -2.50
CA THR A 77 -5.76 6.00 -3.16
C THR A 77 -5.55 5.51 -4.60
N ASN A 78 -6.57 4.85 -5.15
CA ASN A 78 -6.58 4.32 -6.51
C ASN A 78 -5.37 3.39 -6.78
N THR A 79 -5.12 2.45 -5.87
CA THR A 79 -3.93 1.59 -5.86
C THR A 79 -4.07 0.33 -6.71
N ASP A 80 -5.25 0.04 -7.27
CA ASP A 80 -5.52 -1.12 -8.13
C ASP A 80 -4.50 -1.29 -9.27
N ILE A 81 -4.01 -0.18 -9.82
CA ILE A 81 -2.97 -0.21 -10.87
C ILE A 81 -1.71 -0.95 -10.44
N LEU A 82 -1.32 -0.91 -9.15
CA LEU A 82 -0.13 -1.60 -8.65
C LEU A 82 -0.28 -3.13 -8.67
N PHE A 83 -1.51 -3.62 -8.70
CA PHE A 83 -1.80 -5.05 -8.68
C PHE A 83 -1.83 -5.67 -10.07
N ALA A 84 -1.76 -4.86 -11.13
CA ALA A 84 -1.80 -5.37 -12.50
C ALA A 84 -0.67 -6.42 -12.72
N PRO A 85 -1.00 -7.60 -13.28
CA PRO A 85 -0.03 -8.70 -13.44
C PRO A 85 1.17 -8.35 -14.31
N GLU A 86 0.99 -7.46 -15.26
CA GLU A 86 2.04 -6.92 -16.15
C GLU A 86 3.22 -6.31 -15.39
N TYR A 87 3.00 -5.79 -14.17
CA TYR A 87 4.08 -5.23 -13.36
C TYR A 87 4.80 -6.26 -12.49
N GLY A 88 4.18 -7.42 -12.23
CA GLY A 88 4.77 -8.48 -11.41
C GLY A 88 5.14 -8.05 -9.98
N LEU A 89 4.50 -6.99 -9.45
CA LEU A 89 4.87 -6.38 -8.17
C LEU A 89 4.32 -7.16 -6.98
N ASP A 90 5.15 -7.29 -5.94
CA ASP A 90 4.69 -7.47 -4.57
C ASP A 90 4.41 -6.07 -3.98
N VAL A 91 3.13 -5.69 -3.98
CA VAL A 91 2.69 -4.34 -3.60
C VAL A 91 3.05 -4.01 -2.15
N ILE A 92 2.89 -4.95 -1.21
CA ILE A 92 3.18 -4.68 0.21
C ILE A 92 4.69 -4.50 0.39
N LYS A 93 5.50 -5.35 -0.24
CA LYS A 93 6.96 -5.21 -0.20
C LYS A 93 7.44 -3.90 -0.83
N LEU A 94 6.86 -3.51 -1.96
CA LEU A 94 7.12 -2.23 -2.60
C LEU A 94 6.82 -1.07 -1.65
N LEU A 95 5.63 -1.04 -1.06
CA LEU A 95 5.25 0.03 -0.13
C LEU A 95 6.15 0.06 1.12
N LEU A 96 6.60 -1.08 1.63
CA LEU A 96 7.58 -1.11 2.72
C LEU A 96 8.94 -0.53 2.30
N GLN A 97 9.36 -0.77 1.07
CA GLN A 97 10.60 -0.21 0.54
C GLN A 97 10.53 1.30 0.35
N LEU A 98 9.36 1.83 -0.01
CA LEU A 98 9.09 3.25 -0.20
C LEU A 98 8.80 3.96 1.13
N GLY A 99 8.15 3.27 2.07
CA GLY A 99 7.72 3.81 3.36
C GLY A 99 8.79 3.86 4.44
N ARG A 100 10.09 3.94 4.09
CA ARG A 100 11.21 3.77 5.04
C ARG A 100 11.25 4.81 6.16
N ASN A 101 10.68 6.00 5.95
CA ASN A 101 10.69 7.08 6.94
C ASN A 101 9.28 7.65 7.21
N GLN A 102 8.23 6.94 6.79
CA GLN A 102 6.87 7.45 6.79
C GLN A 102 5.84 6.35 6.99
N ARG A 103 4.61 6.75 7.31
CA ARG A 103 3.49 5.84 7.53
C ARG A 103 2.62 5.88 6.29
N LEU A 104 2.52 4.74 5.61
CA LEU A 104 1.67 4.58 4.43
C LEU A 104 0.38 3.90 4.83
N TYR A 105 -0.76 4.50 4.49
CA TYR A 105 -2.08 3.96 4.70
C TYR A 105 -2.62 3.46 3.36
N LEU A 106 -2.90 2.16 3.29
CA LEU A 106 -3.43 1.48 2.12
C LEU A 106 -4.84 0.96 2.44
N PRO A 107 -5.91 1.63 2.00
CA PRO A 107 -7.23 1.01 1.91
C PRO A 107 -7.11 -0.24 1.06
N TRP A 108 -7.39 -1.41 1.64
CA TRP A 108 -7.22 -2.66 0.93
C TRP A 108 -8.32 -2.81 -0.13
N PRO A 109 -7.98 -2.94 -1.43
CA PRO A 109 -8.98 -3.02 -2.49
C PRO A 109 -9.62 -4.42 -2.64
N GLY A 110 -9.16 -5.41 -1.87
CA GLY A 110 -9.71 -6.77 -1.87
C GLY A 110 -10.26 -7.20 -0.51
N GLU A 111 -10.11 -8.48 -0.18
CA GLU A 111 -10.62 -9.04 1.07
C GLU A 111 -9.52 -9.21 2.13
N ILE A 112 -9.91 -9.07 3.39
CA ILE A 112 -9.05 -9.29 4.55
C ILE A 112 -9.66 -10.41 5.39
N THR A 113 -8.97 -11.55 5.48
CA THR A 113 -9.40 -12.70 6.27
C THR A 113 -8.34 -13.05 7.31
N GLY A 114 -8.49 -12.48 8.51
CA GLY A 114 -7.56 -12.66 9.62
C GLY A 114 -6.19 -12.04 9.33
N GLU A 115 -5.23 -12.87 8.97
CA GLU A 115 -3.85 -12.48 8.61
C GLU A 115 -3.58 -12.58 7.10
N ARG A 116 -4.57 -13.02 6.31
CA ARG A 116 -4.48 -13.11 4.86
C ARG A 116 -5.15 -11.92 4.20
N LEU A 117 -4.48 -11.36 3.20
CA LEU A 117 -4.99 -10.33 2.33
C LEU A 117 -5.09 -10.91 0.93
N THR A 118 -6.28 -10.90 0.34
CA THR A 118 -6.49 -11.36 -1.04
C THR A 118 -6.87 -10.16 -1.90
N TYR A 119 -6.25 -10.09 -3.08
CA TYR A 119 -6.61 -9.16 -4.14
C TYR A 119 -7.23 -9.95 -5.29
N SER A 120 -8.37 -9.47 -5.79
CA SER A 120 -9.16 -10.13 -6.83
C SER A 120 -9.70 -11.51 -6.43
N GLU A 121 -10.47 -12.12 -7.33
CA GLU A 121 -11.07 -13.45 -7.13
C GLU A 121 -10.07 -14.55 -7.53
N PRO A 122 -10.03 -15.70 -6.84
CA PRO A 122 -9.09 -16.80 -7.14
C PRO A 122 -9.11 -17.32 -8.59
N SER A 123 -10.22 -17.12 -9.31
CA SER A 123 -10.37 -17.53 -10.72
C SER A 123 -9.79 -16.53 -11.73
N ARG A 124 -9.32 -15.36 -11.28
CA ARG A 124 -8.80 -14.31 -12.16
C ARG A 124 -7.28 -14.37 -12.24
N PHE A 125 -6.74 -13.96 -13.40
CA PHE A 125 -5.30 -13.96 -13.67
C PHE A 125 -4.53 -12.91 -12.85
N ASP A 126 -5.24 -11.95 -12.27
CA ASP A 126 -4.71 -10.92 -11.37
C ASP A 126 -4.87 -11.25 -9.89
N PHE A 127 -5.29 -12.48 -9.56
CA PHE A 127 -5.38 -12.94 -8.19
C PHE A 127 -4.01 -12.87 -7.48
N LYS A 128 -3.98 -12.23 -6.31
CA LYS A 128 -2.82 -12.22 -5.42
C LYS A 128 -3.25 -12.52 -4.00
N GLU A 129 -2.45 -13.32 -3.30
CA GLU A 129 -2.61 -13.58 -1.87
C GLU A 129 -1.34 -13.15 -1.14
N TYR A 130 -1.53 -12.50 0.01
CA TYR A 130 -0.47 -12.05 0.88
C TYR A 130 -0.72 -12.56 2.30
N ASN A 131 0.33 -13.11 2.91
CA ASN A 131 0.32 -13.41 4.34
C ASN A 131 1.04 -12.28 5.09
N VAL A 132 0.29 -11.57 5.93
CA VAL A 132 0.79 -10.39 6.65
C VAL A 132 2.01 -10.69 7.51
N LYS A 133 2.14 -11.93 8.01
CA LYS A 133 3.28 -12.35 8.83
C LYS A 133 4.61 -12.27 8.09
N ASP A 134 4.60 -12.35 6.76
CA ASP A 134 5.79 -12.30 5.91
C ASP A 134 6.36 -10.88 5.80
N TYR A 135 5.59 -9.87 6.23
CA TYR A 135 5.91 -8.45 6.07
C TYR A 135 6.18 -7.78 7.42
N VAL A 136 7.43 -7.40 7.69
CA VAL A 136 7.79 -6.61 8.89
C VAL A 136 7.22 -5.19 8.76
N ASP A 137 6.90 -4.54 9.88
CA ASP A 137 6.33 -3.18 9.92
C ASP A 137 5.03 -2.99 9.12
N THR A 138 4.28 -4.09 8.95
CA THR A 138 2.96 -4.10 8.33
C THR A 138 1.88 -4.31 9.37
N TYR A 139 0.85 -3.47 9.34
CA TYR A 139 -0.24 -3.45 10.31
C TYR A 139 -1.58 -3.58 9.58
N VAL A 140 -2.34 -4.64 9.84
CA VAL A 140 -3.71 -4.76 9.32
C VAL A 140 -4.68 -4.18 10.34
N VAL A 141 -5.35 -3.10 9.96
CA VAL A 141 -6.31 -2.41 10.82
C VAL A 141 -7.70 -2.93 10.54
N LEU A 142 -8.18 -3.80 11.42
CA LEU A 142 -9.55 -4.32 11.40
C LEU A 142 -10.51 -3.38 12.13
N ARG A 143 -11.80 -3.50 11.83
CA ARG A 143 -12.87 -2.78 12.52
C ARG A 143 -12.91 -3.09 14.03
#